data_AF-A0A6J6EIW6-F1
#
_entry.id   AF-A0A6J6EIW6-F1
#
_cell.length_a   1.000
_cell.length_b   1.000
_cell.length_c   1.000
_cell.angle_alpha   90.00
_cell.angle_beta   90.00
_cell.angle_gamma   90.00
#
_symmetry.space_group_name_H-M   'P 1'
#
loop_
_entity.id
_entity.type
_entity.pdbx_description
1 polymer ?
#
loop_
_entity_poly.entity_id
_entity_poly.type
_entity_poly.pdbx_seq_one_letter_code
_entity_poly.pdbx_strand_id
1 'polypeptide(L)'
;MRLIGVYNANGGLAGELGYFFGHLIGTRSCTLCDITHSPFAKKSQWKLLEQSLKRELGIEFVLVHKNERTPAQLAASDGREPCVLIEDSEGKLSMILDWTDLKLAHGDVAQFERAVRAKLLMY
;
A
#
# COMPACT_ATOMS: atom_id res chain seq x y z
N MET A 1 -10.98 8.43 -8.67
CA MET A 1 -10.78 7.37 -7.67
C MET A 1 -9.29 7.20 -7.44
N ARG A 2 -8.88 6.84 -6.22
CA ARG A 2 -7.48 6.62 -5.85
C ARG A 2 -7.37 5.43 -4.91
N LEU A 3 -6.28 4.69 -5.00
CA LEU A 3 -5.87 3.68 -4.02
C LEU A 3 -4.78 4.23 -3.11
N ILE A 4 -4.91 3.95 -1.81
CA ILE A 4 -3.94 4.37 -0.79
C ILE A 4 -3.47 3.14 -0.02
N GLY A 5 -2.24 2.71 -0.25
CA GLY A 5 -1.58 1.69 0.55
C GLY A 5 -0.96 2.31 1.80
N VAL A 6 -1.37 1.83 2.97
CA VAL A 6 -0.84 2.27 4.26
C VAL A 6 0.10 1.20 4.80
N TYR A 7 1.38 1.55 4.95
CA TYR A 7 2.35 0.67 5.60
C TYR A 7 2.11 0.59 7.10
N ASN A 8 2.45 -0.54 7.71
CA ASN A 8 2.58 -0.65 9.17
C ASN A 8 4.00 -0.28 9.63
N ALA A 9 4.45 0.91 9.22
CA ALA A 9 5.75 1.48 9.57
C ALA A 9 5.62 3.02 9.63
N ASN A 10 6.48 3.67 10.41
CA ASN A 10 6.59 5.14 10.43
C ASN A 10 7.61 5.60 9.39
N GLY A 11 7.29 6.65 8.65
CA GLY A 11 8.19 7.38 7.77
C GLY A 11 9.05 8.38 8.57
N GLY A 12 10.16 8.83 7.99
CA GLY A 12 11.07 9.81 8.60
C GLY A 12 11.82 10.63 7.55
N LEU A 13 12.40 11.76 7.98
CA LEU A 13 13.19 12.68 7.15
C LEU A 13 14.56 12.07 6.76
N ALA A 14 14.53 11.04 5.93
CA ALA A 14 15.63 10.61 5.09
C ALA A 14 15.00 10.28 3.73
N GLY A 15 14.70 11.34 2.98
CA GLY A 15 14.10 11.24 1.66
C GLY A 15 15.00 10.41 0.74
N GLU A 16 14.38 9.45 0.05
CA GLU A 16 14.97 8.62 -1.00
C GLU A 16 16.19 7.75 -0.57
N LEU A 17 16.22 6.49 -1.00
CA LEU A 17 17.36 5.56 -0.91
C LEU A 17 17.44 4.68 0.36
N GLY A 18 16.86 3.48 0.24
CA GLY A 18 17.60 2.21 0.27
C GLY A 18 18.29 1.72 1.55
N TYR A 19 18.46 2.53 2.59
CA TYR A 19 19.21 2.12 3.79
C TYR A 19 18.35 1.90 5.04
N PHE A 20 17.11 2.37 5.04
CA PHE A 20 16.26 2.35 6.24
C PHE A 20 15.29 1.16 6.35
N PHE A 21 15.63 0.01 5.76
CA PHE A 21 15.08 -1.26 6.25
C PHE A 21 15.91 -1.85 7.42
N GLY A 22 17.15 -1.40 7.61
CA GLY A 22 18.03 -1.88 8.69
C GLY A 22 17.59 -1.49 10.11
N HIS A 23 16.71 -0.49 10.24
CA HIS A 23 16.16 -0.07 11.53
C HIS A 23 14.77 -0.64 11.83
N LEU A 24 14.32 -1.67 11.09
CA LEU A 24 13.26 -2.60 11.52
C LEU A 24 13.71 -3.48 12.71
N ILE A 25 14.50 -2.94 13.62
CA ILE A 25 14.75 -3.51 14.93
C ILE A 25 13.47 -3.25 15.74
N GLY A 26 12.48 -4.13 15.59
CA GLY A 26 11.37 -4.24 16.55
C GLY A 26 9.95 -4.25 15.99
N THR A 27 9.71 -4.05 14.68
CA THR A 27 8.35 -4.16 14.12
C THR A 27 8.20 -5.42 13.29
N ARG A 28 7.13 -6.17 13.57
CA ARG A 28 6.66 -7.33 12.80
C ARG A 28 6.74 -7.02 11.29
N SER A 29 7.20 -7.99 10.49
CA SER A 29 7.33 -7.88 9.03
C SER A 29 6.09 -7.19 8.42
N CYS A 30 6.28 -6.02 7.81
CA CYS A 30 5.22 -5.28 7.13
C CYS A 30 4.95 -5.93 5.78
N THR A 31 3.87 -6.71 5.64
CA THR A 31 3.56 -7.44 4.41
C THR A 31 3.47 -6.54 3.17
N LEU A 32 2.86 -5.35 3.30
CA LEU A 32 2.78 -4.42 2.17
C LEU A 32 4.17 -3.91 1.75
N CYS A 33 5.10 -3.77 2.69
CA CYS A 33 6.48 -3.41 2.41
C CYS A 33 7.18 -4.52 1.60
N ASP A 34 6.96 -5.79 1.95
CA ASP A 34 7.49 -6.94 1.20
C ASP A 34 6.93 -7.01 -0.22
N ILE A 35 5.68 -6.58 -0.43
CA ILE A 35 5.05 -6.50 -1.75
C ILE A 35 5.67 -5.35 -2.57
N THR A 36 5.87 -4.18 -1.98
CA THR A 36 6.22 -2.96 -2.70
C THR A 36 7.74 -2.77 -2.91
N HIS A 37 8.58 -3.33 -2.03
CA HIS A 37 10.02 -3.08 -2.00
C HIS A 37 10.86 -4.36 -2.08
N SER A 38 12.00 -4.24 -2.73
CA SER A 38 13.21 -5.03 -2.48
C SER A 38 14.05 -4.35 -1.39
N PRO A 39 15.07 -5.00 -0.79
CA PRO A 39 15.81 -4.45 0.36
C PRO A 39 16.34 -3.02 0.19
N PHE A 40 16.62 -2.59 -1.04
CA PHE A 40 17.22 -1.30 -1.35
C PHE A 40 16.34 -0.36 -2.18
N ALA A 41 15.22 -0.83 -2.73
CA ALA A 41 14.43 -0.05 -3.69
C ALA A 41 13.01 -0.59 -3.88
N LYS A 42 12.12 0.28 -4.34
CA LYS A 42 10.78 -0.10 -4.81
C LYS A 42 10.88 -1.06 -6.00
N LYS A 43 10.12 -2.17 -5.97
CA LYS A 43 10.18 -3.21 -7.01
C LYS A 43 9.81 -2.64 -8.37
N SER A 44 10.48 -3.09 -9.43
CA SER A 44 10.14 -2.73 -10.80
C SER A 44 8.72 -3.19 -11.16
N GLN A 45 8.33 -4.40 -10.74
CA GLN A 45 6.97 -4.90 -10.96
C GLN A 45 5.91 -4.01 -10.30
N TRP A 46 6.19 -3.46 -9.11
CA TRP A 46 5.27 -2.53 -8.46
C TRP A 46 5.11 -1.23 -9.28
N LYS A 47 6.21 -0.68 -9.80
CA LYS A 47 6.12 0.51 -10.67
C LYS A 47 5.29 0.24 -11.93
N LEU A 48 5.39 -0.96 -12.50
CA LEU A 48 4.56 -1.38 -13.62
C LEU A 48 3.08 -1.51 -13.24
N LEU A 49 2.78 -2.04 -12.06
CA LEU A 49 1.42 -2.08 -11.51
C LEU A 49 0.80 -0.68 -11.37
N GLU A 50 1.55 0.29 -10.82
CA GLU A 50 1.06 1.67 -10.70
C GLU A 50 0.73 2.27 -12.07
N GLN A 51 1.59 2.00 -13.05
CA GLN A 51 1.38 2.45 -14.42
C GLN A 51 0.18 1.76 -15.09
N SER A 52 -0.02 0.46 -14.88
CA SER A 52 -1.16 -0.28 -15.45
C SER A 52 -2.48 0.19 -14.85
N LEU A 53 -2.56 0.36 -13.53
CA LEU A 53 -3.76 0.90 -12.86
C LEU A 53 -4.10 2.30 -13.38
N LYS A 54 -3.11 3.18 -13.52
CA LYS A 54 -3.33 4.52 -14.05
C LYS A 54 -3.76 4.50 -15.52
N ARG A 55 -3.13 3.67 -16.34
CA ARG A 55 -3.40 3.61 -17.80
C ARG A 55 -4.75 2.95 -18.11
N GLU A 56 -5.06 1.84 -17.45
CA GLU A 56 -6.23 1.02 -17.76
C GLU A 56 -7.48 1.49 -17.04
N LEU A 57 -7.34 1.98 -15.80
CA LEU A 57 -8.48 2.30 -14.93
C LEU A 57 -8.54 3.78 -14.54
N GLY A 58 -7.53 4.58 -14.89
CA GLY A 58 -7.44 5.96 -14.41
C GLY A 58 -7.21 6.07 -12.90
N ILE A 59 -6.80 4.98 -12.23
CA ILE A 59 -6.63 4.92 -10.78
C ILE A 59 -5.17 5.19 -10.43
N GLU A 60 -4.94 6.22 -9.62
CA GLU A 60 -3.63 6.43 -9.01
C GLU A 60 -3.48 5.58 -7.75
N PHE A 61 -2.29 4.97 -7.56
CA PHE A 61 -1.94 4.27 -6.33
C PHE A 61 -0.88 5.08 -5.59
N VAL A 62 -1.18 5.47 -4.35
CA VAL A 62 -0.24 6.18 -3.47
C VAL A 62 0.09 5.32 -2.26
N LEU A 63 1.32 5.43 -1.78
CA LEU A 63 1.83 4.72 -0.62
C LEU A 63 2.17 5.72 0.47
N VAL A 64 1.74 5.46 1.70
CA VAL A 64 2.00 6.31 2.87
C VAL A 64 2.39 5.47 4.08
N HIS A 65 3.17 6.04 4.97
CA HIS A 65 3.45 5.50 6.30
C HIS A 65 2.35 5.86 7.30
N LYS A 66 2.35 5.19 8.47
CA LYS A 66 1.33 5.40 9.51
C LYS A 66 1.21 6.86 9.95
N ASN A 67 2.33 7.56 10.05
CA ASN A 67 2.43 8.95 10.49
C ASN A 67 2.26 9.98 9.36
N GLU A 68 2.13 9.56 8.11
CA GLU A 68 1.94 10.44 6.94
C GLU A 68 0.48 10.54 6.50
N ARG A 69 -0.41 9.81 7.19
CA ARG A 69 -1.84 9.76 6.87
C ARG A 69 -2.56 11.06 7.20
N THR A 70 -3.54 11.40 6.38
CA THR A 70 -4.52 12.43 6.70
C THR A 70 -5.45 11.97 7.83
N PRO A 71 -6.17 12.87 8.52
CA PRO A 71 -7.15 12.49 9.54
C PRO A 71 -8.22 11.51 9.02
N ALA A 72 -8.67 11.67 7.77
CA ALA A 72 -9.64 10.78 7.15
C ALA A 72 -9.05 9.38 6.88
N GLN A 73 -7.80 9.31 6.41
CA GLN A 73 -7.10 8.04 6.21
C GLN A 73 -6.85 7.33 7.55
N LEU A 74 -6.48 8.07 8.60
CA LEU A 74 -6.32 7.55 9.95
C LEU A 74 -7.63 6.92 10.44
N ALA A 75 -8.74 7.66 10.38
CA ALA A 75 -10.07 7.15 10.77
C ALA A 75 -10.46 5.87 10.00
N ALA A 76 -10.07 5.75 8.73
CA ALA A 76 -10.37 4.58 7.91
C ALA A 76 -9.45 3.37 8.18
N SER A 77 -8.25 3.56 8.71
CA SER A 77 -7.21 2.51 8.79
C SER A 77 -6.61 2.23 10.17
N ASP A 78 -6.93 3.03 11.19
CA ASP A 78 -6.30 2.91 12.51
C ASP A 78 -6.48 1.51 13.13
N GLY A 79 -5.38 0.98 13.66
CA GLY A 79 -5.31 -0.36 14.24
C GLY A 79 -5.41 -1.52 13.22
N ARG A 80 -5.50 -1.23 11.92
CA ARG A 80 -5.72 -2.21 10.85
C ARG A 80 -4.63 -2.20 9.78
N GLU A 81 -3.47 -1.63 10.07
CA GLU A 81 -2.34 -1.59 9.13
C GLU A 81 -1.52 -2.90 9.15
N PRO A 82 -0.89 -3.29 8.02
CA PRO A 82 -0.95 -2.62 6.72
C PRO A 82 -2.28 -2.89 6.02
N CYS A 83 -2.72 -1.95 5.18
CA CYS A 83 -3.99 -2.06 4.45
C CYS A 83 -3.96 -1.29 3.13
N VAL A 84 -4.96 -1.50 2.28
CA VAL A 84 -5.25 -0.67 1.10
C VAL A 84 -6.63 -0.06 1.25
N LEU A 85 -6.68 1.26 1.14
CA LEU A 85 -7.91 2.04 1.07
C LEU A 85 -8.23 2.39 -0.38
N ILE A 86 -9.51 2.54 -0.67
CA ILE A 86 -10.02 3.19 -1.88
C ILE A 86 -10.68 4.51 -1.49
N GLU A 87 -10.38 5.55 -2.27
CA GLU A 87 -11.06 6.83 -2.27
C GLU A 87 -11.90 6.92 -3.56
N ASP A 88 -13.22 7.00 -3.41
CA ASP A 88 -14.14 7.11 -4.55
C ASP A 88 -14.17 8.53 -5.15
N SER A 89 -15.03 8.77 -6.13
CA SER A 89 -15.18 10.09 -6.76
C SER A 89 -15.75 11.16 -5.85
N GLU A 90 -16.41 10.78 -4.75
CA GLU A 90 -16.97 11.69 -3.75
C GLU A 90 -16.00 11.95 -2.58
N GLY A 91 -14.82 11.33 -2.61
CA GLY A 91 -13.80 11.44 -1.57
C GLY A 91 -14.06 10.55 -0.35
N LYS A 92 -15.01 9.61 -0.43
CA LYS A 92 -15.27 8.67 0.65
C LYS A 92 -14.21 7.57 0.65
N LEU A 93 -13.66 7.32 1.83
CA LEU A 93 -12.65 6.29 2.05
C LEU A 93 -13.27 4.98 2.52
N SER A 94 -12.81 3.86 1.97
CA SER A 94 -13.15 2.50 2.43
C SER A 94 -11.92 1.60 2.36
N MET A 95 -11.80 0.66 3.30
CA MET A 95 -10.74 -0.35 3.24
C MET A 95 -11.15 -1.48 2.29
N ILE A 96 -10.29 -1.79 1.32
CA ILE A 96 -10.55 -2.86 0.33
C ILE A 96 -9.67 -4.09 0.55
N LEU A 97 -8.49 -3.92 1.15
CA LEU A 97 -7.60 -5.01 1.54
C LEU A 97 -7.08 -4.76 2.96
N ASP A 98 -7.25 -5.74 3.85
CA ASP A 98 -6.64 -5.72 5.18
C ASP A 98 -5.33 -6.53 5.22
N TRP A 99 -4.71 -6.65 6.40
CA TRP A 99 -3.46 -7.41 6.55
C TRP A 99 -3.61 -8.90 6.23
N THR A 100 -4.81 -9.47 6.35
CA THR A 100 -5.09 -10.88 6.05
C THR A 100 -5.09 -11.06 4.54
N ASP A 101 -5.79 -10.19 3.81
CA ASP A 101 -5.76 -10.17 2.35
C ASP A 101 -4.33 -10.00 1.82
N LEU A 102 -3.56 -9.06 2.40
CA LEU A 102 -2.19 -8.79 1.99
C LEU A 102 -1.25 -9.97 2.24
N LYS A 103 -1.44 -10.75 3.31
CA LYS A 103 -0.63 -11.96 3.60
C LYS A 103 -0.77 -13.02 2.51
N LEU A 104 -1.93 -13.13 1.88
CA LEU A 104 -2.17 -14.07 0.79
C LEU A 104 -1.37 -13.73 -0.48
N ALA A 105 -0.87 -12.50 -0.60
CA ALA A 105 -0.01 -12.13 -1.72
C ALA A 105 1.42 -12.69 -1.57
N HIS A 106 1.83 -13.12 -0.37
CA HIS A 106 3.17 -13.68 -0.10
C HIS A 106 4.34 -12.79 -0.60
N GLY A 107 4.18 -11.45 -0.51
CA GLY A 107 5.19 -10.51 -1.00
C GLY A 107 5.27 -10.40 -2.54
N ASP A 108 4.41 -11.09 -3.28
CA ASP A 108 4.39 -11.09 -4.75
C ASP A 108 3.44 -10.02 -5.30
N VAL A 109 3.94 -9.23 -6.26
CA VAL A 109 3.20 -8.11 -6.85
C VAL A 109 2.04 -8.59 -7.73
N ALA A 110 2.20 -9.70 -8.45
CA ALA A 110 1.15 -10.20 -9.33
C ALA A 110 0.00 -10.83 -8.53
N GLN A 111 0.29 -11.49 -7.40
CA GLN A 111 -0.73 -11.96 -6.47
C GLN A 111 -1.49 -10.79 -5.84
N PHE A 112 -0.77 -9.76 -5.40
CA PHE A 112 -1.36 -8.52 -4.89
C PHE A 112 -2.27 -7.84 -5.93
N GLU A 113 -1.81 -7.73 -7.18
CA GLU A 113 -2.60 -7.14 -8.27
C GLU A 113 -3.92 -7.86 -8.48
N ARG A 114 -3.92 -9.21 -8.47
CA ARG A 114 -5.16 -9.98 -8.59
C ARG A 114 -6.13 -9.69 -7.46
N ALA A 115 -5.64 -9.58 -6.22
CA ALA A 115 -6.47 -9.24 -5.07
C ALA A 115 -7.07 -7.83 -5.19
N VAL A 116 -6.27 -6.83 -5.57
CA VAL A 116 -6.73 -5.45 -5.82
C VAL A 116 -7.80 -5.43 -6.90
N ARG A 117 -7.53 -6.02 -8.06
CA ARG A 117 -8.48 -6.03 -9.19
C ARG A 117 -9.78 -6.74 -8.84
N ALA A 118 -9.72 -7.85 -8.10
CA ALA A 118 -10.92 -8.55 -7.65
C ALA A 118 -11.80 -7.69 -6.72
N LYS A 119 -11.19 -6.91 -5.82
CA LYS A 119 -11.93 -5.97 -4.95
C LYS A 119 -12.48 -4.77 -5.72
N LEU A 120 -11.73 -4.27 -6.71
CA LEU A 120 -12.18 -3.15 -7.55
C LEU A 120 -13.45 -3.48 -8.35
N LEU A 121 -13.73 -4.74 -8.67
CA LEU A 121 -15.00 -5.12 -9.32
C LEU A 121 -16.24 -4.88 -8.46
N MET A 122 -16.06 -4.58 -7.17
CA MET A 122 -17.15 -4.28 -6.23
C MET A 122 -17.43 -2.77 -6.13
N TYR A 123 -16.71 -1.94 -6.88
CA TYR A 123 -16.78 -0.47 -6.90
C TYR A 123 -16.95 0.03 -8.34
#